data_AF-A0A9W6XDG6-F1
#
_entry.id   AF-A0A9W6XDG6-F1
#
_cell.length_a   1.000
_cell.length_b   1.000
_cell.length_c   1.000
_cell.angle_alpha   90.00
_cell.angle_beta   90.00
_cell.angle_gamma   90.00
#
_symmetry.space_group_name_H-M   'P 1'
#
loop_
_entity.id
_entity.type
_entity.pdbx_description
1 polymer ?
#
loop_
_entity_poly.entity_id
_entity_poly.type
_entity_poly.pdbx_seq_one_letter_code
_entity_poly.pdbx_strand_id
1 'polypeptide(L)'
;MSLINRLKAELSKPFKMKDLRDIHYILKMEVHRSSDQRVMMISQHKYIAEPTTKYMMVDCTSVLTPQVPGLSLEPETELSVAQIAPQPSITEESWGLFNI
;
A
#
# COMPACT_ATOMS: atom_id res chain seq x y z
N MET A 1 -19.47 20.68 18.76
CA MET A 1 -19.20 20.23 17.37
C MET A 1 -18.83 21.35 16.39
N SER A 2 -19.02 22.64 16.72
CA SER A 2 -18.76 23.77 15.79
C SER A 2 -17.30 23.89 15.31
N LEU A 3 -16.31 23.60 16.17
CA LEU A 3 -14.89 23.69 15.82
C LEU A 3 -14.46 22.66 14.78
N ILE A 4 -14.91 21.41 14.92
CA ILE A 4 -14.63 20.32 13.96
C ILE A 4 -15.23 20.65 12.60
N ASN A 5 -16.46 21.17 12.57
CA ASN A 5 -17.12 21.53 11.31
C ASN A 5 -16.41 22.69 10.60
N ARG A 6 -15.94 23.69 11.35
CA ARG A 6 -15.13 24.78 10.80
C ARG A 6 -13.80 24.27 10.25
N LEU A 7 -13.11 23.37 10.97
CA LEU A 7 -11.88 22.74 10.49
C LEU A 7 -12.10 21.95 9.20
N LYS A 8 -13.17 21.15 9.13
CA LYS A 8 -13.55 20.43 7.91
C LYS A 8 -13.77 21.39 6.74
N ALA A 9 -14.47 22.51 6.96
CA ALA A 9 -14.72 23.51 5.92
C ALA A 9 -13.42 24.14 5.40
N GLU A 10 -12.49 24.52 6.30
CA GLU A 10 -11.19 25.07 5.88
C GLU A 10 -10.33 24.06 5.11
N LEU A 11 -10.29 22.80 5.54
CA LEU A 11 -9.53 21.75 4.85
C LEU A 11 -10.16 21.35 3.51
N SER A 12 -11.47 21.45 3.36
CA SER A 12 -12.17 21.13 2.11
C SER A 12 -11.89 22.10 0.96
N LYS A 13 -11.31 23.28 1.25
CA LYS A 13 -10.92 24.27 0.23
C LYS A 13 -9.69 23.80 -0.58
N PRO A 14 -8.53 23.48 0.05
CA PRO A 14 -7.37 22.97 -0.69
C PRO A 14 -7.43 21.47 -0.98
N PHE A 15 -8.17 20.67 -0.20
CA PHE A 15 -8.19 19.21 -0.33
C PHE A 15 -9.57 18.69 -0.75
N LYS A 16 -9.59 17.80 -1.74
CA LYS A 16 -10.80 17.04 -2.09
C LYS A 16 -11.15 16.08 -0.95
N MET A 17 -12.01 16.53 -0.06
CA MET A 17 -12.46 15.72 1.07
C MET A 17 -13.66 14.86 0.67
N LYS A 18 -13.66 13.61 1.13
CA LYS A 18 -14.80 12.69 1.06
C LYS A 18 -15.20 12.31 2.47
N ASP A 19 -16.49 12.38 2.78
CA ASP A 19 -16.99 11.81 4.02
C ASP A 19 -17.04 10.30 3.90
N LEU A 20 -16.26 9.62 4.74
CA LEU A 20 -16.12 8.16 4.73
C LEU A 20 -17.15 7.46 5.61
N ARG A 21 -17.97 8.20 6.37
CA ARG A 21 -18.91 7.64 7.37
C ARG A 21 -18.18 6.62 8.28
N ASP A 22 -18.74 5.45 8.48
CA ASP A 22 -18.07 4.38 9.20
C ASP A 22 -16.94 3.81 8.35
N ILE A 23 -15.71 4.06 8.79
CA ILE A 23 -14.51 3.68 8.06
C ILE A 23 -14.24 2.20 8.30
N HIS A 24 -14.29 1.42 7.22
CA HIS A 24 -13.82 0.03 7.20
C HIS A 24 -12.42 -0.10 6.60
N TYR A 25 -12.02 0.83 5.74
CA TYR A 25 -10.72 0.83 5.09
C TYR A 25 -10.17 2.26 4.96
N ILE A 26 -8.90 2.44 5.28
CA ILE A 26 -8.16 3.69 5.06
C ILE A 26 -6.78 3.36 4.53
N LEU A 27 -6.39 3.95 3.39
CA LEU A 27 -5.07 3.72 2.77
C LEU A 27 -4.71 2.22 2.62
N LYS A 28 -5.69 1.38 2.24
CA LYS A 28 -5.57 -0.09 2.13
C LYS A 28 -5.38 -0.84 3.46
N MET A 29 -5.53 -0.15 4.59
CA MET A 29 -5.56 -0.76 5.92
C MET A 29 -7.01 -0.99 6.34
N GLU A 30 -7.28 -2.18 6.84
CA GLU A 30 -8.55 -2.55 7.47
C GLU A 30 -8.71 -1.84 8.79
N VAL A 31 -9.94 -1.41 9.07
CA VAL A 31 -10.31 -0.71 10.28
C VAL A 31 -11.46 -1.47 10.92
N HIS A 32 -11.19 -1.99 12.12
CA HIS A 32 -12.20 -2.59 12.98
C HIS A 32 -12.50 -1.66 14.16
N ARG A 33 -13.76 -1.24 14.27
CA ARG A 33 -14.21 -0.37 15.36
C ARG A 33 -15.13 -1.15 16.29
N SER A 34 -14.73 -1.28 17.55
CA SER A 34 -15.53 -1.87 18.62
C SER A 34 -16.15 -0.74 19.44
N SER A 35 -17.44 -0.45 19.24
CA SER A 35 -18.14 0.65 19.91
C SER A 35 -18.38 0.39 21.40
N ASP A 36 -18.55 -0.87 21.77
CA ASP A 36 -18.69 -1.40 23.12
C ASP A 36 -17.40 -1.23 23.94
N GLN A 37 -16.26 -1.60 23.37
CA GLN A 37 -14.95 -1.50 24.02
C GLN A 37 -14.31 -0.11 23.84
N ARG A 38 -14.90 0.75 22.99
CA ARG A 38 -14.34 2.04 22.55
C ARG A 38 -12.93 1.92 21.97
N VAL A 39 -12.64 0.80 21.32
CA VAL A 39 -11.36 0.51 20.67
C VAL A 39 -11.50 0.61 19.16
N MET A 40 -10.47 1.15 18.52
CA MET A 40 -10.32 1.15 17.07
C MET A 40 -9.01 0.43 16.75
N MET A 41 -9.12 -0.65 15.99
CA MET A 41 -8.01 -1.47 15.53
C MET A 41 -7.80 -1.24 14.04
N ILE A 42 -6.53 -1.16 13.64
CA ILE A 42 -6.13 -1.01 12.25
C ILE A 42 -5.22 -2.18 11.90
N SER A 43 -5.53 -2.90 10.83
CA SER A 43 -4.77 -4.06 10.35
C SER A 43 -4.42 -3.95 8.87
N GLN A 44 -3.25 -4.48 8.49
CA GLN A 44 -2.83 -4.60 7.08
C GLN A 44 -2.83 -6.05 6.60
N HIS A 45 -3.49 -6.94 7.34
CA HIS A 45 -3.41 -8.38 7.10
C HIS A 45 -3.77 -8.75 5.66
N LYS A 46 -4.90 -8.25 5.15
CA LYS A 46 -5.34 -8.46 3.77
C LYS A 46 -4.35 -7.91 2.73
N TYR A 47 -3.79 -6.73 2.97
CA TYR A 47 -2.79 -6.13 2.09
C TYR A 47 -1.50 -6.97 1.98
N ILE A 48 -1.11 -7.67 3.04
CA ILE A 48 0.05 -8.57 3.01
C ILE A 48 -0.33 -9.92 2.38
N ALA A 49 -1.47 -10.48 2.77
CA ALA A 49 -1.90 -11.81 2.34
C ALA A 49 -2.17 -11.88 0.82
N GLU A 50 -2.82 -10.87 0.24
CA GLU A 50 -3.22 -10.88 -1.17
C GLU A 50 -2.02 -10.91 -2.15
N PRO A 51 -1.02 -10.01 -2.07
CA PRO A 51 0.15 -10.07 -2.94
C PRO A 51 0.97 -11.33 -2.69
N THR A 52 1.15 -11.72 -1.43
CA THR A 52 1.90 -12.92 -1.06
C THR A 52 1.27 -14.16 -1.70
N THR A 53 -0.05 -14.27 -1.71
CA THR A 53 -0.77 -15.35 -2.38
C THR A 53 -0.67 -15.24 -3.90
N LYS A 54 -0.89 -14.04 -4.46
CA LYS A 54 -0.85 -13.77 -5.91
C LYS A 54 0.49 -14.15 -6.54
N TYR A 55 1.60 -13.89 -5.85
CA TYR A 55 2.95 -14.19 -6.32
C TYR A 55 3.47 -15.54 -5.80
N MET A 56 2.59 -16.38 -5.23
CA MET A 56 2.94 -17.71 -4.68
C MET A 56 4.09 -17.66 -3.67
N MET A 57 4.12 -16.62 -2.84
CA MET A 57 5.14 -16.37 -1.82
C MET A 57 4.72 -16.79 -0.40
N VAL A 58 3.60 -17.49 -0.25
CA VAL A 58 3.04 -17.86 1.07
C VAL A 58 3.99 -18.76 1.86
N ASP A 59 4.68 -19.68 1.17
CA ASP A 59 5.59 -20.66 1.77
C ASP A 59 7.08 -20.28 1.57
N CYS A 60 7.36 -19.04 1.18
CA CYS A 60 8.73 -18.58 0.96
C CYS A 60 9.53 -18.55 2.27
N THR A 61 10.77 -19.05 2.22
CA THR A 61 11.70 -18.94 3.35
C THR A 61 12.29 -17.54 3.41
N SER A 62 12.39 -16.97 4.61
CA SER A 62 13.04 -15.67 4.80
C SER A 62 14.54 -15.80 4.52
N VAL A 63 15.08 -14.87 3.72
CA VAL A 63 16.51 -14.73 3.45
C VAL A 63 16.88 -13.27 3.72
N LEU A 64 18.02 -13.05 4.37
CA LEU A 64 18.49 -11.69 4.73
C LEU A 64 18.70 -10.81 3.49
N THR A 65 19.21 -11.39 2.41
CA THR A 65 19.43 -10.70 1.15
C THR A 65 18.76 -11.50 0.03
N PRO A 66 17.67 -11.01 -0.57
CA PRO A 66 17.06 -11.64 -1.73
C PRO A 66 17.98 -11.46 -2.94
N GLN A 67 18.98 -12.32 -3.05
CA GLN A 67 19.89 -12.42 -4.19
C GLN A 67 19.88 -13.86 -4.69
N VAL A 68 19.93 -14.03 -6.01
CA VAL A 68 20.09 -15.36 -6.62
C VAL A 68 21.41 -15.97 -6.12
N PRO A 69 21.38 -17.12 -5.43
CA PRO A 69 22.59 -17.76 -4.93
C PRO A 69 23.56 -18.08 -6.07
N GLY A 70 24.84 -17.73 -5.91
CA GLY A 70 25.87 -17.98 -6.91
C GLY A 70 25.91 -16.98 -8.07
N LEU A 71 25.10 -15.92 -8.05
CA LEU A 71 25.19 -14.84 -9.03
C LEU A 71 26.45 -13.97 -8.76
N SER A 72 27.48 -14.11 -9.60
CA SER A 72 28.61 -13.17 -9.67
C SER A 72 28.13 -11.89 -10.33
N LEU A 73 28.32 -10.76 -9.65
CA LEU A 73 27.93 -9.45 -10.19
C LEU A 73 29.11 -8.81 -10.94
N GLU A 74 28.90 -8.72 -12.26
CA GLU A 74 29.46 -7.75 -13.20
C GLU A 74 29.54 -6.29 -12.73
N PRO A 75 30.70 -5.62 -12.54
CA PRO A 75 30.70 -4.16 -12.45
C PRO A 75 30.14 -3.56 -13.75
N GLU A 76 29.01 -2.87 -13.65
CA GLU A 76 28.37 -2.26 -14.82
C GLU A 76 29.22 -1.08 -15.31
N THR A 77 29.96 -1.30 -16.40
CA THR A 77 30.96 -0.33 -16.90
C THR A 77 30.36 0.62 -17.95
N GLU A 78 29.24 0.25 -18.58
CA GLU A 78 28.53 1.10 -19.55
C GLU A 78 27.00 0.98 -19.40
N LEU A 79 26.35 2.08 -19.07
CA LEU A 79 24.89 2.19 -19.03
C LEU A 79 24.37 2.45 -20.46
N SER A 80 23.83 1.43 -21.12
CA SER A 80 22.98 1.67 -22.29
C SER A 80 21.58 2.10 -21.83
N VAL A 81 21.05 3.17 -22.43
CA VAL A 81 19.74 3.78 -22.09
C VAL A 81 18.59 2.77 -22.17
N ALA A 82 18.78 1.65 -22.89
CA ALA A 82 17.80 0.57 -23.04
C ALA A 82 17.68 -0.38 -21.83
N GLN A 83 18.71 -0.47 -20.97
CA GLN A 83 18.74 -1.35 -19.79
C GLN A 83 18.22 -0.69 -18.52
N ILE A 84 18.03 0.63 -18.53
CA ILE A 84 17.16 1.30 -17.59
C ILE A 84 15.74 0.89 -18.00
N ALA A 85 15.36 -0.34 -17.64
CA ALA A 85 13.96 -0.73 -17.66
C ALA A 85 13.22 0.41 -16.95
N PRO A 86 12.13 0.97 -17.54
CA PRO A 86 11.25 1.78 -16.75
C PRO A 86 10.87 0.90 -15.58
N GLN A 87 11.37 1.25 -14.38
CA GLN A 87 10.82 0.74 -13.12
C GLN A 87 9.32 0.77 -13.34
N PRO A 88 8.58 -0.34 -13.13
CA PRO A 88 7.15 -0.33 -13.33
C PRO A 88 6.61 0.72 -12.35
N SER A 89 6.46 1.95 -12.84
CA SER A 89 5.72 3.00 -12.19
C SER A 89 4.38 2.36 -11.95
N ILE A 90 3.90 2.42 -10.72
CA ILE A 90 2.59 1.87 -10.35
C ILE A 90 1.56 2.61 -11.23
N THR A 91 1.24 2.05 -12.39
CA THR A 91 0.36 2.66 -13.40
C THR A 91 -1.07 2.59 -12.88
N GLU A 92 -1.94 3.50 -13.31
CA GLU A 92 -3.36 3.51 -12.94
C GLU A 92 -4.06 2.16 -13.15
N GLU A 93 -3.62 1.35 -14.12
CA GLU A 93 -4.11 -0.03 -14.33
C GLU A 93 -3.79 -0.98 -13.17
N SER A 94 -2.65 -0.79 -12.50
CA SER A 94 -2.33 -1.51 -11.27
C SER A 94 -3.35 -1.18 -10.17
N TRP A 95 -3.89 0.03 -10.12
CA TRP A 95 -4.91 0.43 -9.14
C TRP A 95 -6.28 -0.21 -9.37
N GLY A 96 -6.61 -0.57 -10.61
CA GLY A 96 -7.89 -1.22 -10.96
C GLY A 96 -8.03 -2.64 -10.41
N LEU A 97 -6.92 -3.32 -10.15
CA LEU A 97 -6.89 -4.70 -9.63
C LEU A 97 -6.92 -4.79 -8.10
N PHE A 98 -6.88 -3.66 -7.38
CA PHE A 98 -6.86 -3.61 -5.91
C PHE A 98 -8.06 -2.86 -5.32
N ASN A 99 -9.11 -2.65 -6.10
CA ASN A 99 -10.41 -2.18 -5.59
C ASN A 99 -11.22 -3.38 -5.10
N ILE A 100 -11.00 -3.75 -3.83
CA ILE A 100 -11.93 -4.56 -3.03
C ILE A 100 -12.33 -3.72 -1.82
#